data_AF-A0A2C6AIK3-F1
#
_entry.id   AF-A0A2C6AIK3-F1
#
_cell.length_a   1.000
_cell.length_b   1.000
_cell.length_c   1.000
_cell.angle_alpha   90.00
_cell.angle_beta   90.00
_cell.angle_gamma   90.00
#
_symmetry.space_group_name_H-M   'P 1'
#
loop_
_entity.id
_entity.type
_entity.pdbx_description
1 polymer ?
#
loop_
_entity_poly.entity_id
_entity_poly.type
_entity_poly.pdbx_seq_one_letter_code
_entity_poly.pdbx_strand_id
1 'polypeptide(L)'
;MLWDVGLRSAFNFLFHDCTTFAPLAAELDVVDDVHDLLGRRARRVHGREGVAFVLRSLPENARNLFRLLVGEVLVAADDESAADEPAAVEYRMVYNKAVEEFICTSEMAFRTLLKEFHDHQIITSRKDAIGTELLSVPFPKEELEAMLEDLMA
;
A
#
# COMPACT_ATOMS: atom_id res chain seq x y z
N MET A 1 0.63 -4.23 -31.32
CA MET A 1 -0.43 -3.21 -31.46
C MET A 1 -1.47 -3.46 -30.38
N LEU A 2 -1.88 -2.45 -29.61
CA LEU A 2 -2.77 -2.60 -28.45
C LEU A 2 -4.25 -2.80 -28.81
N TRP A 3 -4.67 -2.44 -30.02
CA TRP A 3 -6.08 -2.46 -30.44
C TRP A 3 -6.31 -3.43 -31.60
N ASP A 4 -7.33 -4.27 -31.47
CA ASP A 4 -7.83 -5.14 -32.54
C ASP A 4 -8.82 -4.39 -33.45
N VAL A 5 -9.29 -5.07 -34.51
CA VAL A 5 -10.24 -4.49 -35.48
C VAL A 5 -11.57 -4.09 -34.83
N GLY A 6 -12.03 -4.86 -33.84
CA GLY A 6 -13.29 -4.60 -33.14
C GLY A 6 -13.22 -3.32 -32.30
N LEU A 7 -12.19 -3.21 -31.46
CA LEU A 7 -11.95 -2.04 -30.62
C LEU A 7 -11.72 -0.79 -31.47
N ARG A 8 -10.98 -0.90 -32.58
CA ARG A 8 -10.73 0.23 -33.46
C ARG A 8 -12.00 0.78 -34.10
N SER A 9 -12.94 -0.10 -34.46
CA SER A 9 -14.25 0.30 -34.98
C SER A 9 -15.15 0.89 -33.90
N ALA A 10 -15.08 0.38 -32.67
CA ALA A 10 -15.89 0.87 -31.56
C ALA A 10 -15.45 2.27 -31.08
N PHE A 11 -14.14 2.49 -30.96
CA PHE A 11 -13.61 3.79 -30.52
C PHE A 11 -13.66 4.86 -31.61
N ASN A 12 -13.70 4.46 -32.89
CA ASN A 12 -13.80 5.35 -34.04
C ASN A 12 -12.82 6.55 -33.96
N PHE A 13 -11.56 6.28 -33.61
CA PHE A 13 -10.56 7.32 -33.37
C PHE A 13 -10.29 8.14 -34.63
N LEU A 14 -10.28 9.46 -34.47
CA LEU A 14 -9.67 10.39 -35.41
C LEU A 14 -8.31 10.81 -34.86
N PHE A 15 -7.24 10.47 -35.58
CA PHE A 15 -5.89 10.75 -35.13
C PHE A 15 -5.45 12.15 -35.57
N HIS A 16 -4.96 12.92 -34.61
CA HIS A 16 -4.35 14.23 -34.84
C HIS A 16 -2.90 14.19 -34.35
N ASP A 17 -2.01 14.82 -35.10
CA ASP A 17 -0.66 15.08 -34.63
C ASP A 17 -0.71 16.28 -33.69
N CYS A 18 -0.40 16.03 -32.42
CA CYS A 18 -0.42 17.00 -31.33
C CYS A 18 0.97 17.13 -30.70
N THR A 19 2.04 17.17 -31.50
CA THR A 19 3.41 17.33 -31.00
C THR A 19 3.61 18.73 -30.42
N THR A 20 3.61 18.88 -29.08
CA THR A 20 3.70 20.18 -28.39
C THR A 20 5.07 20.49 -27.80
N PHE A 21 5.99 19.52 -27.73
CA PHE A 21 7.28 19.61 -26.99
C PHE A 21 7.15 20.15 -25.54
N ALA A 22 5.94 20.12 -24.97
CA ALA A 22 5.71 20.56 -23.62
C ALA A 22 6.43 19.62 -22.63
N PRO A 23 6.96 20.15 -21.52
CA PRO A 23 7.60 19.32 -20.50
C PRO A 23 6.58 18.35 -19.90
N LEU A 24 6.92 17.06 -19.86
CA LEU A 24 6.08 15.97 -19.37
C LEU A 24 6.02 15.90 -17.83
N ALA A 25 6.05 17.03 -17.14
CA ALA A 25 6.24 17.10 -15.69
C ALA A 25 5.11 16.46 -14.86
N ALA A 26 3.92 16.28 -15.44
CA ALA A 26 2.81 15.57 -14.79
C ALA A 26 2.78 14.07 -15.11
N GLU A 27 3.43 13.65 -16.21
CA GLU A 27 3.44 12.27 -16.69
C GLU A 27 4.67 11.51 -16.21
N LEU A 28 5.79 12.23 -16.04
CA LEU A 28 7.04 11.71 -15.51
C LEU A 28 7.19 12.18 -14.07
N ASP A 29 7.17 11.23 -13.14
CA ASP A 29 7.69 11.48 -11.80
C ASP A 29 9.21 11.35 -11.85
N VAL A 30 9.88 12.50 -11.81
CA VAL A 30 11.34 12.61 -11.82
C VAL A 30 11.95 11.80 -10.67
N VAL A 31 11.25 11.64 -9.55
CA VAL A 31 11.72 10.86 -8.42
C VAL A 31 11.72 9.38 -8.79
N ASP A 32 10.63 8.84 -9.32
CA ASP A 32 10.53 7.43 -9.72
C ASP A 32 11.54 7.08 -10.83
N ASP A 33 11.69 7.93 -11.84
CA ASP A 33 12.66 7.74 -12.93
C ASP A 33 14.11 7.68 -12.40
N VAL A 34 14.46 8.54 -11.44
CA VAL A 34 15.78 8.51 -10.80
C VAL A 34 15.95 7.27 -9.93
N HIS A 35 14.90 6.81 -9.25
CA HIS A 35 14.94 5.58 -8.45
C HIS A 35 15.11 4.34 -9.33
N ASP A 36 14.42 4.29 -10.47
CA ASP A 36 14.58 3.23 -11.47
C ASP A 36 15.98 3.24 -12.09
N LEU A 37 16.53 4.40 -12.44
CA LEU A 37 17.91 4.55 -12.94
C LEU A 37 18.96 4.13 -11.91
N LEU A 38 18.70 4.34 -10.62
CA LEU A 38 19.56 3.91 -9.51
C LEU A 38 19.35 2.45 -9.10
N GLY A 39 18.49 1.70 -9.81
CA GLY A 39 18.22 0.29 -9.52
C GLY A 39 17.39 0.07 -8.24
N ARG A 40 16.77 1.11 -7.69
CA ARG A 40 15.93 1.07 -6.48
C ARG A 40 14.48 0.77 -6.83
N ARG A 41 14.27 -0.29 -7.61
CA ARG A 41 12.99 -0.72 -8.22
C ARG A 41 11.87 -1.09 -7.22
N ALA A 42 12.12 -0.98 -5.91
CA ALA A 42 11.18 -1.35 -4.86
C ALA A 42 10.15 -0.24 -4.53
N ARG A 43 10.35 1.01 -4.98
CA ARG A 43 9.38 2.10 -4.75
C ARG A 43 8.36 2.17 -5.88
N ARG A 44 7.42 1.22 -5.91
CA ARG A 44 6.22 1.39 -6.76
C ARG A 44 5.28 2.39 -6.10
N VAL A 45 5.05 3.54 -6.74
CA VAL A 45 3.83 4.40 -6.72
C VAL A 45 3.35 4.95 -5.36
N HIS A 46 3.85 4.46 -4.23
CA HIS A 46 3.58 4.95 -2.88
C HIS A 46 4.87 4.92 -2.07
N GLY A 47 5.88 5.71 -2.46
CA GLY A 47 7.09 5.87 -1.65
C GLY A 47 6.75 6.30 -0.21
N ARG A 48 7.66 6.08 0.73
CA ARG A 48 7.55 6.47 2.16
C ARG A 48 6.85 7.82 2.37
N GLU A 49 7.18 8.82 1.57
CA GLU A 49 6.61 10.18 1.67
C GLU A 49 5.10 10.22 1.37
N GLY A 50 4.62 9.46 0.38
CA GLY A 50 3.21 9.38 0.04
C GLY A 50 2.40 8.74 1.16
N VAL A 51 2.90 7.64 1.73
CA VAL A 51 2.21 6.99 2.85
C VAL A 51 2.29 7.83 4.12
N ALA A 52 3.42 8.48 4.41
CA ALA A 52 3.54 9.43 5.51
C ALA A 52 2.55 10.61 5.37
N PHE A 53 2.32 11.11 4.15
CA PHE A 53 1.32 12.13 3.88
C PHE A 53 -0.10 11.64 4.16
N VAL A 54 -0.45 10.44 3.69
CA VAL A 54 -1.75 9.81 3.96
C VAL A 54 -1.95 9.61 5.47
N LEU A 55 -0.95 9.08 6.18
CA LEU A 55 -0.98 8.85 7.63
C LEU A 55 -1.17 10.13 8.45
N ARG A 56 -0.64 11.27 8.00
CA ARG A 56 -0.88 12.58 8.64
C ARG A 56 -2.32 13.05 8.49
N SER A 57 -2.99 12.68 7.42
CA SER A 57 -4.39 13.07 7.15
C SER A 57 -5.43 12.18 7.84
N LEU A 58 -5.00 10.99 8.29
CA LEU A 58 -5.86 9.98 8.88
C LEU A 58 -6.24 10.27 10.35
N PRO A 59 -7.40 9.75 10.83
CA PRO A 59 -7.79 9.83 12.22
C PRO A 59 -6.76 9.19 13.17
N GLU A 60 -6.72 9.63 14.42
CA GLU A 60 -5.81 9.08 15.43
C GLU A 60 -5.98 7.57 15.63
N ASN A 61 -7.22 7.09 15.64
CA ASN A 61 -7.51 5.65 15.72
C ASN A 61 -6.95 4.88 14.51
N ALA A 62 -6.95 5.47 13.32
CA ALA A 62 -6.37 4.85 12.13
C ALA A 62 -4.84 4.79 12.25
N ARG A 63 -4.19 5.85 12.75
CA ARG A 63 -2.74 5.85 13.01
C ARG A 63 -2.35 4.79 14.04
N ASN A 64 -3.14 4.65 15.11
CA ASN A 64 -2.92 3.62 16.13
C ASN A 64 -3.11 2.21 15.54
N LEU A 65 -4.13 2.00 14.71
CA LEU A 65 -4.33 0.73 14.02
C LEU A 65 -3.16 0.40 13.09
N PHE A 66 -2.68 1.39 12.32
CA PHE A 66 -1.52 1.22 11.44
C PHE A 66 -0.26 0.86 12.24
N ARG A 67 -0.03 1.53 13.38
CA ARG A 67 1.08 1.22 14.29
C ARG A 67 1.02 -0.22 14.80
N LEU A 68 -0.15 -0.66 15.25
CA LEU A 68 -0.37 -2.04 15.69
C LEU A 68 -0.09 -3.02 14.55
N LEU A 69 -0.66 -2.77 13.36
CA LEU A 69 -0.47 -3.62 12.19
C LEU A 69 1.01 -3.75 11.80
N VAL A 70 1.74 -2.64 11.71
CA VAL A 70 3.17 -2.65 11.34
C VAL A 70 4.00 -3.36 12.41
N GLY A 71 3.71 -3.14 13.69
CA GLY A 71 4.39 -3.84 14.78
C GLY A 71 4.25 -5.37 14.67
N GLU A 72 3.05 -5.86 14.40
CA GLU A 72 2.80 -7.29 14.22
C GLU A 72 3.44 -7.86 12.96
N VAL A 73 3.44 -7.10 11.86
CA VAL A 73 4.11 -7.52 10.61
C VAL A 73 5.62 -7.59 10.79
N LEU A 74 6.23 -6.68 11.55
CA LEU A 74 7.66 -6.72 11.84
C LEU A 74 8.05 -7.91 12.73
N VAL A 75 7.22 -8.23 13.73
CA VAL A 75 7.41 -9.43 14.57
C VAL A 75 7.28 -10.71 13.72
N ALA A 76 6.26 -10.80 12.87
CA ALA A 76 6.09 -11.94 11.97
C ALA A 76 7.25 -12.06 10.97
N ALA A 77 7.76 -10.93 10.46
CA ALA A 77 8.92 -10.91 9.55
C ALA A 77 10.21 -11.41 10.22
N ASP A 78 10.40 -11.15 11.51
CA ASP A 78 11.56 -11.66 12.27
C ASP A 78 11.48 -13.17 12.51
N ASP A 79 10.27 -13.70 12.76
CA ASP A 79 10.07 -15.15 12.93
C ASP A 79 10.20 -15.93 11.59
N GLU A 80 9.84 -15.33 10.45
CA GLU A 80 9.87 -15.93 9.11
C GLU A 80 11.14 -15.62 8.30
N SER A 81 12.28 -15.40 8.97
CA SER A 81 13.61 -14.98 8.47
C SER A 81 14.21 -15.71 7.23
N ALA A 82 13.49 -16.60 6.54
CA ALA A 82 13.97 -17.39 5.40
C ALA A 82 13.08 -17.37 4.14
N ALA A 83 11.93 -16.69 4.12
CA ALA A 83 11.04 -16.65 2.96
C ALA A 83 10.97 -15.25 2.33
N ASP A 84 11.18 -15.19 1.00
CA ASP A 84 11.06 -13.99 0.16
C ASP A 84 9.58 -13.53 -0.01
N GLU A 85 8.67 -14.03 0.84
CA GLU A 85 7.26 -13.68 0.84
C GLU A 85 6.99 -12.51 1.81
N PRO A 86 6.11 -11.57 1.46
CA PRO A 86 5.77 -10.46 2.34
C PRO A 86 5.11 -11.00 3.61
N ALA A 87 5.68 -10.66 4.76
CA ALA A 87 5.16 -11.02 6.07
C ALA A 87 3.66 -10.67 6.16
N ALA A 88 2.87 -11.68 6.54
CA ALA A 88 1.42 -11.59 6.55
C ALA A 88 0.86 -11.94 7.92
N VAL A 89 -0.11 -11.15 8.39
CA VAL A 89 -0.74 -11.31 9.70
C VAL A 89 -2.20 -11.68 9.54
N GLU A 90 -2.71 -12.52 10.44
CA GLU A 90 -4.10 -12.95 10.39
C GLU A 90 -5.07 -11.81 10.73
N TYR A 91 -6.09 -11.61 9.90
CA TYR A 91 -7.14 -10.60 10.10
C TYR A 91 -7.76 -10.68 11.51
N ARG A 92 -8.05 -11.90 11.96
CA ARG A 92 -8.73 -12.16 13.23
C ARG A 92 -7.86 -11.80 14.43
N MET A 93 -6.55 -12.02 14.32
CA MET A 93 -5.57 -11.66 15.34
C MET A 93 -5.45 -10.15 15.47
N VAL A 94 -5.29 -9.43 14.35
CA VAL A 94 -5.20 -7.96 14.33
C VAL A 94 -6.48 -7.34 14.88
N TYR A 95 -7.65 -7.88 14.52
CA TYR A 95 -8.93 -7.41 15.06
C TYR A 95 -9.01 -7.55 16.58
N ASN A 96 -8.65 -8.71 17.13
CA ASN A 96 -8.69 -8.93 18.58
C ASN A 96 -7.76 -7.97 19.32
N LYS A 97 -6.53 -7.78 18.84
CA LYS A 97 -5.58 -6.81 19.41
C LYS A 97 -6.09 -5.37 19.32
N ALA A 98 -6.70 -4.99 18.19
CA ALA A 98 -7.27 -3.65 18.03
C ALA A 98 -8.45 -3.38 18.99
N VAL A 99 -9.20 -4.42 19.36
CA VAL A 99 -10.25 -4.32 20.39
C VAL A 99 -9.64 -4.25 21.79
N GLU A 100 -8.59 -5.02 22.08
CA GLU A 100 -7.87 -5.00 23.35
C GLU A 100 -7.22 -3.65 23.64
N GLU A 101 -6.67 -2.98 22.61
CA GLU A 101 -6.10 -1.64 22.71
C GLU A 101 -7.14 -0.51 22.59
N PHE A 102 -8.43 -0.84 22.55
CA PHE A 102 -9.54 0.12 22.42
C PHE A 102 -9.48 1.01 21.17
N ILE A 103 -8.83 0.57 20.10
CA ILE A 103 -8.72 1.31 18.83
C ILE A 103 -10.04 1.29 18.06
N CYS A 104 -10.71 0.13 18.04
CA CYS A 104 -11.99 -0.07 17.36
C CYS A 104 -13.03 -0.65 18.32
N THR A 105 -14.22 -0.07 18.32
CA THR A 105 -15.34 -0.49 19.17
C THR A 105 -16.28 -1.50 18.50
N SER A 106 -16.19 -1.65 17.19
CA SER A 106 -17.00 -2.60 16.41
C SER A 106 -16.24 -3.11 15.18
N GLU A 107 -16.62 -4.30 14.72
CA GLU A 107 -16.08 -4.87 13.49
C GLU A 107 -16.34 -3.99 12.26
N MET A 108 -17.49 -3.30 12.22
CA MET A 108 -17.81 -2.38 11.13
C MET A 108 -16.85 -1.19 11.06
N ALA A 109 -16.46 -0.64 12.22
CA ALA A 109 -15.48 0.44 12.29
C ALA A 109 -14.10 -0.03 11.81
N PHE A 110 -13.67 -1.22 12.26
CA PHE A 110 -12.41 -1.83 11.84
C PHE A 110 -12.35 -2.07 10.31
N ARG A 111 -13.41 -2.63 9.73
CA ARG A 111 -13.51 -2.84 8.27
C ARG A 111 -13.46 -1.54 7.48
N THR A 112 -14.04 -0.46 8.00
CA THR A 112 -13.98 0.86 7.36
C THR A 112 -12.55 1.38 7.28
N LEU A 113 -11.79 1.28 8.38
CA LEU A 113 -10.39 1.69 8.42
C LEU A 113 -9.51 0.84 7.49
N LEU A 114 -9.69 -0.48 7.50
CA LEU A 114 -8.97 -1.37 6.59
C LEU A 114 -9.29 -1.08 5.13
N LYS A 115 -10.54 -0.72 4.82
CA LYS A 115 -10.93 -0.33 3.47
C LYS A 115 -10.21 0.94 3.03
N GLU A 116 -10.10 1.94 3.91
CA GLU A 116 -9.36 3.17 3.62
C GLU A 116 -7.87 2.87 3.32
N PHE A 117 -7.23 2.01 4.12
CA PHE A 117 -5.85 1.57 3.84
C PHE A 117 -5.72 0.79 2.53
N HIS A 118 -6.71 -0.02 2.19
CA HIS A 118 -6.72 -0.78 0.94
C HIS A 118 -6.93 0.14 -0.27
N ASP A 119 -7.82 1.13 -0.17
CA ASP A 119 -8.09 2.11 -1.24
C ASP A 119 -6.86 2.99 -1.51
N HIS A 120 -6.06 3.27 -0.47
CA HIS A 120 -4.75 3.92 -0.59
C HIS A 120 -3.59 2.96 -0.92
N GLN A 121 -3.88 1.69 -1.23
CA GLN A 121 -2.89 0.65 -1.54
C GLN A 121 -1.80 0.44 -0.47
N ILE A 122 -2.09 0.80 0.79
CA ILE A 122 -1.17 0.64 1.94
C ILE A 122 -1.14 -0.83 2.38
N ILE A 123 -2.27 -1.54 2.27
CA ILE A 123 -2.39 -2.94 2.65
C ILE A 123 -2.93 -3.78 1.51
N THR A 124 -2.58 -5.05 1.51
CA THR A 124 -3.16 -6.05 0.61
C THR A 124 -3.73 -7.20 1.44
N SER A 125 -4.93 -7.66 1.07
CA SER A 125 -5.55 -8.82 1.70
C SER A 125 -5.46 -10.03 0.78
N ARG A 126 -5.01 -11.16 1.32
CA ARG A 126 -4.94 -12.44 0.63
C ARG A 126 -5.71 -13.49 1.44
N LYS A 127 -6.42 -14.38 0.76
CA LYS A 127 -7.02 -15.57 1.40
C LYS A 127 -6.08 -16.75 1.21
N ASP A 128 -5.78 -17.44 2.31
CA ASP A 128 -5.01 -18.68 2.25
C ASP A 128 -5.87 -19.85 1.75
N ALA A 129 -5.25 -21.00 1.42
CA ALA A 129 -5.92 -22.21 0.95
C ALA A 129 -6.99 -22.74 1.93
N ILE A 130 -6.86 -22.41 3.22
CA ILE A 130 -7.77 -22.78 4.30
C ILE A 130 -8.95 -21.78 4.42
N GLY A 131 -8.90 -20.66 3.70
CA GLY A 131 -9.91 -19.60 3.73
C GLY A 131 -9.69 -18.52 4.79
N THR A 132 -8.58 -18.59 5.53
CA THR A 132 -8.15 -17.56 6.48
C THR A 132 -7.74 -16.30 5.74
N GLU A 133 -8.22 -15.15 6.19
CA GLU A 133 -7.86 -13.84 5.64
C GLU A 133 -6.56 -13.34 6.27
N LEU A 134 -5.54 -13.18 5.43
CA LEU A 134 -4.24 -12.63 5.77
C LEU A 134 -4.13 -11.19 5.25
N LEU A 135 -3.51 -10.33 6.05
CA LEU A 135 -3.21 -8.95 5.72
C LEU A 135 -1.69 -8.84 5.58
N SER A 136 -1.23 -8.27 4.46
CA SER A 136 0.19 -8.02 4.24
C SER A 136 0.41 -6.58 3.80
N VAL A 137 1.54 -6.03 4.21
CA VAL A 137 1.94 -4.64 3.95
C VAL A 137 3.10 -4.71 2.95
N PRO A 138 2.94 -4.28 1.69
CA PRO A 138 3.90 -4.51 0.61
C PRO A 138 5.08 -3.51 0.65
N PHE A 139 5.72 -3.38 1.82
CA PHE A 139 6.83 -2.46 2.06
C PHE A 139 8.00 -3.23 2.68
N PRO A 140 9.26 -2.86 2.37
CA PRO A 140 10.43 -3.48 2.98
C PRO A 140 10.51 -3.13 4.47
N LYS A 141 11.14 -4.02 5.25
CA LYS A 141 11.29 -3.89 6.72
C LYS A 141 11.86 -2.52 7.13
N GLU A 142 12.90 -2.05 6.44
CA GLU A 142 13.56 -0.77 6.71
C GLU A 142 12.61 0.44 6.55
N GLU A 143 11.70 0.40 5.57
CA GLU A 143 10.74 1.49 5.35
C GLU A 143 9.63 1.46 6.39
N LEU A 144 9.19 0.26 6.81
CA LEU A 144 8.21 0.08 7.87
C LEU A 144 8.71 0.60 9.23
N GLU A 145 9.95 0.29 9.59
CA GLU A 145 10.59 0.78 10.82
C GLU A 145 10.67 2.31 10.80
N ALA A 146 11.14 2.90 9.70
CA ALA A 146 11.25 4.35 9.56
C ALA A 146 9.88 5.07 9.62
N MET A 147 8.84 4.47 9.05
CA MET A 147 7.47 5.02 9.13
C MET A 147 6.89 4.93 10.53
N LEU A 148 7.21 3.87 11.27
CA LEU A 148 6.80 3.71 12.66
C LEU A 148 7.51 4.74 13.55
N GLU A 149 8.80 5.00 13.34
CA GLU A 149 9.55 6.07 14.02
C GLU A 149 8.93 7.45 13.76
N ASP A 150 8.63 7.78 12.51
CA ASP A 150 8.02 9.07 12.13
C ASP A 150 6.63 9.29 12.76
N LEU A 151 5.88 8.20 12.99
CA LEU A 151 4.56 8.23 13.66
C LEU A 151 4.66 8.36 15.18
N MET A 152 5.80 8.02 15.77
CA MET A 152 6.06 8.14 17.21
C MET A 152 6.66 9.49 17.60
N ALA A 153 7.14 10.27 16.64
CA ALA A 153 7.69 11.61 16.83
C ALA A 153 6.59 12.68 16.91
#